data_AF-A0A4R7FSC5-F1
#
_entry.id   AF-A0A4R7FSC5-F1
#
_cell.length_a   1.000
_cell.length_b   1.000
_cell.length_c   1.000
_cell.angle_alpha   90.00
_cell.angle_beta   90.00
_cell.angle_gamma   90.00
#
_symmetry.space_group_name_H-M   'P 1'
#
loop_
_entity.id
_entity.type
_entity.pdbx_description
1 polymer ?
#
loop_
_entity_poly.entity_id
_entity_poly.type
_entity_poly.pdbx_seq_one_letter_code
_entity_poly.pdbx_strand_id
1 'polypeptide(L)'
;MRAARIALVVLGGLLLVVAAVALVAGVPARQWAGILLWLASAVVLHDAVFAPLVLVGTRILRRFGARTSWAGLAVVQVALVVGAALTLVAFPGIRAQALGARNPSVLVFPYALHLALLWGGIAVVTAAAVLLLGARRRRADGGRGA
;
A
#
# COMPACT_ATOMS: atom_id res chain seq x y z
N MET A 1 -21.32 9.08 12.25
CA MET A 1 -21.11 9.18 10.79
C MET A 1 -20.97 10.64 10.30
N ARG A 2 -21.96 11.53 10.47
CA ARG A 2 -21.86 12.94 10.00
C ARG A 2 -20.74 13.76 10.66
N ALA A 3 -20.62 13.71 11.98
CA ALA A 3 -19.57 14.45 12.71
C ALA A 3 -18.16 14.01 12.30
N ALA A 4 -17.90 12.70 12.22
CA ALA A 4 -16.61 12.17 11.75
C ALA A 4 -16.30 12.57 10.31
N ARG A 5 -17.30 12.53 9.41
CA ARG A 5 -17.13 12.99 8.02
C ARG A 5 -16.77 14.48 7.96
N ILE A 6 -17.47 15.32 8.72
CA ILE A 6 -17.18 16.75 8.79
C ILE A 6 -15.78 16.98 9.35
N ALA A 7 -15.42 16.29 10.44
CA ALA A 7 -14.09 16.39 11.04
C ALA A 7 -12.98 16.03 10.03
N LEU A 8 -13.14 14.94 9.28
CA LEU A 8 -12.18 14.53 8.25
C LEU A 8 -12.07 15.55 7.10
N VAL A 9 -13.20 16.10 6.66
CA VAL A 9 -13.21 17.13 5.61
C VAL A 9 -12.51 18.41 6.08
N VAL A 10 -12.84 18.87 7.30
CA VAL A 10 -12.21 20.06 7.87
C VAL A 10 -10.71 19.83 8.07
N LEU A 11 -10.33 18.70 8.66
CA LEU A 11 -8.92 18.35 8.87
C LEU A 11 -8.16 18.26 7.55
N GLY A 12 -8.70 17.55 6.55
CA GLY A 12 -8.09 17.45 5.23
C GLY A 12 -7.94 18.81 4.55
N GLY A 13 -8.98 19.65 4.62
CA GLY A 13 -8.94 21.02 4.09
C GLY A 13 -7.88 21.87 4.77
N LEU A 14 -7.78 21.84 6.10
CA LEU A 14 -6.76 22.57 6.86
C LEU A 14 -5.35 22.11 6.47
N LEU A 15 -5.13 20.80 6.35
CA LEU A 15 -3.84 20.25 5.93
C LEU A 15 -3.46 20.68 4.50
N LEU A 16 -4.41 20.73 3.58
CA LEU A 16 -4.18 21.24 2.21
C LEU A 16 -3.81 22.72 2.20
N VAL A 17 -4.49 23.55 3.00
CA VAL A 17 -4.15 24.97 3.14
C VAL A 17 -2.74 25.15 3.70
N VAL A 18 -2.40 24.42 4.77
CA VAL A 18 -1.05 24.46 5.36
C VAL A 18 0.00 24.04 4.34
N ALA A 19 -0.24 22.95 3.60
CA ALA A 19 0.68 22.48 2.55
C ALA A 19 0.84 23.51 1.42
N ALA A 20 -0.23 24.16 0.98
CA ALA A 20 -0.19 25.18 -0.06
C ALA A 20 0.60 26.42 0.41
N VAL A 21 0.39 26.88 1.64
CA VAL A 21 1.15 28.00 2.22
C VAL A 21 2.63 27.63 2.32
N ALA A 22 2.96 26.44 2.82
CA ALA A 22 4.34 25.96 2.91
C ALA A 22 5.02 25.86 1.54
N LEU A 23 4.29 25.41 0.52
CA LEU A 23 4.79 25.34 -0.86
C LEU A 23 5.13 26.73 -1.40
N VAL A 24 4.20 27.69 -1.30
CA VAL A 24 4.40 29.04 -1.85
C VAL A 24 5.47 29.80 -1.08
N ALA A 25 5.52 29.66 0.24
CA ALA A 25 6.49 30.37 1.08
C ALA A 25 7.90 29.75 1.03
N GLY A 26 7.99 28.43 0.90
CA GLY A 26 9.26 27.69 1.04
C GLY A 26 9.90 27.22 -0.27
N VAL A 27 9.14 27.14 -1.37
CA VAL A 27 9.62 26.54 -2.63
C VAL A 27 9.75 27.57 -3.75
N PRO A 28 10.95 27.74 -4.34
CA PRO A 28 11.13 28.63 -5.49
C PRO A 28 10.23 28.26 -6.67
N ALA A 29 9.62 29.26 -7.31
CA ALA A 29 8.67 29.08 -8.42
C ALA A 29 9.20 28.21 -9.57
N ARG A 30 10.52 28.26 -9.85
CA ARG A 30 11.17 27.41 -10.87
C ARG A 30 10.99 25.90 -10.64
N GLN A 31 10.72 25.47 -9.41
CA GLN A 31 10.54 24.05 -9.07
C GLN A 31 9.08 23.60 -9.15
N TRP A 32 8.12 24.53 -9.30
CA TRP A 32 6.69 24.20 -9.25
C TRP A 32 6.27 23.29 -10.38
N ALA A 33 6.84 23.46 -11.59
CA ALA A 33 6.58 22.57 -12.72
C ALA A 33 6.98 21.12 -12.41
N GLY A 34 8.12 20.92 -11.75
CA GLY A 34 8.57 19.58 -11.32
C GLY A 34 7.66 18.98 -10.26
N ILE A 35 7.17 19.78 -9.31
CA ILE A 35 6.23 19.33 -8.27
C ILE A 35 4.88 18.96 -8.90
N LEU A 36 4.35 19.79 -9.80
CA LEU A 36 3.12 19.51 -10.54
C LEU A 36 3.24 18.23 -11.35
N LEU A 37 4.36 18.04 -12.06
CA LEU A 37 4.62 16.82 -12.80
C LEU A 37 4.66 15.60 -11.87
N TRP A 38 5.35 15.71 -10.73
CA TRP A 38 5.40 14.63 -9.73
C TRP A 38 4.02 14.30 -9.17
N LEU A 39 3.23 15.30 -8.80
CA LEU A 39 1.89 15.14 -8.25
C LEU A 39 0.95 14.49 -9.27
N ALA A 40 0.96 14.98 -10.51
CA ALA A 40 0.18 14.40 -11.61
C ALA A 40 0.60 12.95 -11.89
N SER A 41 1.89 12.68 -11.92
CA SER A 41 2.42 11.32 -12.11
C SER A 41 1.99 10.38 -10.99
N ALA A 42 1.99 10.85 -9.74
CA ALA A 42 1.55 10.08 -8.59
C ALA A 42 0.05 9.74 -8.67
N VAL A 43 -0.80 10.70 -9.07
CA VAL A 43 -2.25 10.47 -9.27
C VAL A 43 -2.48 9.45 -10.39
N VAL A 44 -1.81 9.61 -11.53
CA VAL A 44 -1.94 8.66 -12.65
C VAL A 44 -1.49 7.26 -12.23
N LEU A 45 -0.35 7.14 -11.56
CA LEU A 45 0.14 5.85 -11.08
C LEU A 45 -0.83 5.20 -10.08
N HIS A 46 -1.43 5.99 -9.21
CA HIS A 46 -2.41 5.49 -8.24
C HIS A 46 -3.70 5.00 -8.93
N ASP A 47 -4.31 5.84 -9.75
CA ASP A 47 -5.66 5.58 -10.27
C ASP A 47 -5.65 4.69 -11.52
N ALA A 48 -4.65 4.87 -12.40
CA ALA A 48 -4.57 4.13 -13.66
C ALA A 48 -3.78 2.82 -13.56
N VAL A 49 -2.96 2.64 -12.51
CA VAL A 49 -2.15 1.42 -12.34
C VAL A 49 -2.54 0.67 -11.08
N PHE A 50 -2.46 1.29 -9.90
CA PHE A 50 -2.74 0.57 -8.67
C PHE A 50 -4.19 0.13 -8.56
N ALA A 51 -5.16 1.03 -8.69
CA ALA A 51 -6.57 0.68 -8.59
C ALA A 51 -7.01 -0.48 -9.52
N PRO A 52 -6.68 -0.49 -10.83
CA PRO A 52 -7.02 -1.61 -11.70
C PRO A 52 -6.23 -2.89 -11.37
N LEU A 53 -4.96 -2.81 -10.96
CA LEU A 53 -4.22 -4.00 -10.51
C LEU A 53 -4.87 -4.63 -9.28
N VAL A 54 -5.28 -3.82 -8.30
CA VAL A 54 -6.02 -4.30 -7.13
C VAL A 54 -7.33 -4.96 -7.57
N LEU A 55 -8.08 -4.34 -8.48
CA LEU A 55 -9.35 -4.87 -8.98
C LEU A 55 -9.17 -6.21 -9.71
N VAL A 56 -8.21 -6.30 -10.62
CA VAL A 56 -7.89 -7.53 -11.37
C VAL A 56 -7.41 -8.62 -10.43
N GLY A 57 -6.48 -8.30 -9.51
CA GLY A 57 -6.02 -9.22 -8.49
C GLY A 57 -7.17 -9.76 -7.63
N THR A 58 -8.11 -8.89 -7.26
CA THR A 58 -9.33 -9.29 -6.53
C THR A 58 -10.21 -10.24 -7.34
N ARG A 59 -10.40 -9.99 -8.64
CA ARG A 59 -11.19 -10.87 -9.51
C ARG A 59 -10.53 -12.23 -9.72
N ILE A 60 -9.22 -12.25 -9.98
CA ILE A 60 -8.43 -13.48 -10.13
C ILE A 60 -8.52 -14.29 -8.84
N LEU A 61 -8.23 -13.66 -7.70
CA LEU A 61 -8.26 -14.33 -6.40
C LEU A 61 -9.65 -14.86 -6.05
N ARG A 62 -10.73 -14.17 -6.41
CA ARG A 62 -12.10 -14.67 -6.26
C ARG A 62 -12.40 -15.86 -7.18
N ARG A 63 -11.87 -15.87 -8.39
CA ARG A 63 -12.06 -16.99 -9.34
C ARG A 63 -11.38 -18.27 -8.88
N PHE A 64 -10.20 -18.15 -8.26
CA PHE A 64 -9.44 -19.30 -7.75
C PHE A 64 -9.71 -19.63 -6.28
N GLY A 65 -10.25 -18.67 -5.52
CA GLY A 65 -10.45 -18.76 -4.07
C GLY A 65 -11.82 -19.26 -3.64
N ALA A 66 -12.48 -20.11 -4.43
CA ALA A 66 -13.86 -20.60 -4.18
C ALA A 66 -14.09 -21.26 -2.81
N ARG A 67 -13.01 -21.61 -2.08
CA ARG A 67 -13.06 -22.21 -0.74
C ARG A 67 -12.69 -21.24 0.41
N THR A 68 -12.24 -20.03 0.09
CA THR A 68 -11.76 -19.08 1.11
C THR A 68 -12.83 -18.07 1.45
N SER A 69 -13.03 -17.86 2.74
CA SER A 69 -14.01 -16.89 3.23
C SER A 69 -13.73 -15.46 2.78
N TRP A 70 -14.76 -14.62 2.63
CA TRP A 70 -14.62 -13.22 2.20
C TRP A 70 -13.59 -12.43 3.03
N ALA A 71 -13.58 -12.66 4.35
CA ALA A 71 -12.62 -12.02 5.24
C ALA A 71 -11.16 -12.47 4.97
N GLY A 72 -10.95 -13.75 4.67
CA GLY A 72 -9.63 -14.26 4.29
C GLY A 72 -9.14 -13.68 2.96
N LEU A 73 -10.04 -13.58 1.97
CA LEU A 73 -9.73 -12.94 0.68
C LEU A 73 -9.35 -11.47 0.84
N ALA A 74 -10.07 -10.72 1.68
CA ALA A 74 -9.78 -9.31 1.94
C ALA A 74 -8.38 -9.12 2.58
N VAL A 75 -7.99 -9.99 3.52
CA VAL A 75 -6.67 -9.95 4.14
C VAL A 75 -5.55 -10.18 3.10
N VAL A 76 -5.70 -11.18 2.23
CA VAL A 76 -4.73 -11.44 1.15
C VAL A 76 -4.65 -10.24 0.19
N GLN A 77 -5.78 -9.62 -0.13
CA GLN A 77 -5.81 -8.45 -0.99
C GLN A 77 -5.05 -7.27 -0.37
N VAL A 78 -5.30 -6.96 0.91
CA VAL A 78 -4.56 -5.90 1.63
C VAL A 78 -3.06 -6.20 1.62
N ALA A 79 -2.67 -7.44 1.90
CA ALA A 79 -1.27 -7.86 1.90
C ALA A 79 -0.57 -7.64 0.55
N LEU A 80 -1.24 -7.99 -0.55
CA LEU A 80 -0.73 -7.78 -1.91
C LEU A 80 -0.58 -6.30 -2.25
N VAL A 81 -1.55 -5.46 -1.88
CA VAL A 81 -1.49 -4.01 -2.10
C VAL A 81 -0.33 -3.39 -1.33
N VAL A 82 -0.20 -3.75 -0.05
CA VAL A 82 0.90 -3.28 0.80
C VAL A 82 2.25 -3.73 0.25
N GLY A 83 2.41 -5.00 -0.10
CA GLY A 83 3.64 -5.52 -0.68
C GLY A 83 4.00 -4.87 -2.02
N ALA A 84 3.02 -4.62 -2.89
CA ALA A 84 3.22 -3.93 -4.16
C ALA A 84 3.64 -2.46 -3.96
N ALA A 85 2.99 -1.73 -3.05
CA ALA A 85 3.35 -0.36 -2.72
C ALA A 85 4.77 -0.26 -2.16
N LEU A 86 5.13 -1.16 -1.24
CA LEU A 86 6.48 -1.23 -0.67
C LEU A 86 7.53 -1.61 -1.72
N THR A 87 7.17 -2.47 -2.66
CA THR A 87 8.02 -2.80 -3.82
C THR A 87 8.27 -1.58 -4.69
N LEU A 88 7.24 -0.78 -4.99
CA LEU A 88 7.40 0.44 -5.78
C LEU A 88 8.34 1.44 -5.09
N VAL A 89 8.22 1.59 -3.77
CA VAL A 89 9.10 2.49 -2.99
C VAL A 89 10.54 1.96 -2.92
N ALA A 90 10.73 0.65 -2.78
CA ALA A 90 12.06 0.03 -2.72
C ALA A 90 12.76 -0.03 -4.09
N PHE A 91 12.01 -0.10 -5.19
CA PHE A 91 12.54 -0.34 -6.53
C PHE A 91 13.59 0.70 -6.98
N PRO A 92 13.39 2.03 -6.80
CA PRO A 92 14.43 3.01 -7.11
C PRO A 92 15.75 2.76 -6.37
N GLY A 93 15.67 2.36 -5.10
CA GLY A 93 16.85 2.02 -4.29
C GLY A 93 17.59 0.79 -4.83
N ILE A 94 16.86 -0.26 -5.19
CA ILE A 94 17.42 -1.47 -5.81
C ILE A 94 18.11 -1.12 -7.14
N ARG A 95 17.45 -0.31 -7.98
CA ARG A 95 18.01 0.13 -9.27
C ARG A 95 19.26 0.99 -9.08
N ALA A 96 19.24 1.91 -8.13
CA ALA A 96 20.39 2.76 -7.81
C ALA A 96 21.58 1.93 -7.30
N GLN A 97 21.33 0.89 -6.50
CA GLN A 97 22.38 -0.01 -6.02
C GLN A 97 23.03 -0.80 -7.17
N ALA A 98 22.22 -1.28 -8.11
CA ALA A 98 22.69 -2.02 -9.28
C ALA A 98 23.53 -1.17 -10.27
N LEU A 99 23.30 0.14 -10.30
CA LEU A 99 24.04 1.08 -11.16
C LEU A 99 25.34 1.60 -10.51
N GLY A 100 25.64 1.18 -9.29
CA GLY A 100 26.75 1.71 -8.49
C GLY A 100 26.33 2.93 -7.67
N ALA A 101 26.40 2.78 -6.34
CA ALA A 101 26.01 3.83 -5.41
C ALA A 101 26.95 5.05 -5.53
N ARG A 102 26.45 6.17 -6.04
CA ARG A 102 27.18 7.45 -6.05
C ARG A 102 27.44 8.01 -4.65
N ASN A 103 26.60 7.64 -3.68
CA ASN A 103 26.79 7.97 -2.27
C ASN A 103 26.61 6.70 -1.41
N PRO A 104 27.69 6.13 -0.84
CA PRO A 104 27.64 4.87 -0.10
C PRO A 104 26.85 4.98 1.22
N SER A 105 26.65 6.18 1.76
CA SER A 105 25.87 6.38 2.99
C SER A 105 24.34 6.24 2.82
N VAL A 106 23.84 6.30 1.58
CA VAL A 106 22.40 6.19 1.26
C VAL A 106 22.00 4.76 0.90
N LEU A 107 22.96 3.98 0.37
CA LEU A 107 22.77 2.61 -0.14
C LEU A 107 23.51 1.59 0.74
N VAL A 108 23.36 1.73 2.05
CA VAL A 108 24.07 0.90 3.06
C VAL A 108 23.58 -0.55 3.05
N PHE A 109 22.28 -0.75 2.83
CA PHE A 109 21.65 -2.05 2.96
C PHE A 109 21.37 -2.71 1.60
N PRO A 110 21.36 -4.06 1.54
CA PRO A 110 20.91 -4.79 0.37
C PRO A 110 19.38 -4.68 0.23
N TYR A 111 18.92 -3.68 -0.53
CA TYR A 111 17.48 -3.38 -0.67
C TYR A 111 16.68 -4.57 -1.21
N ALA A 112 17.26 -5.33 -2.14
CA ALA A 112 16.59 -6.51 -2.72
C ALA A 112 16.36 -7.61 -1.65
N LEU A 113 17.35 -7.86 -0.79
CA LEU A 113 17.21 -8.83 0.30
C LEU A 113 16.17 -8.36 1.32
N HIS A 114 16.20 -7.09 1.72
CA HIS A 114 15.24 -6.55 2.68
C HIS A 114 13.81 -6.58 2.12
N LEU A 115 13.63 -6.30 0.83
CA LEU A 115 12.34 -6.41 0.17
C LEU A 115 11.86 -7.87 0.14
N ALA A 116 12.74 -8.83 -0.13
CA ALA A 116 12.39 -10.26 -0.10
C ALA A 116 11.98 -10.71 1.31
N LEU A 117 12.72 -10.30 2.34
CA LEU A 117 12.38 -10.58 3.75
C LEU A 117 11.05 -9.94 4.15
N LEU A 118 10.78 -8.72 3.70
CA LEU A 118 9.53 -8.02 3.92
C LEU A 118 8.35 -8.77 3.28
N TRP A 119 8.49 -9.22 2.04
CA TRP A 119 7.49 -10.08 1.39
C TRP A 119 7.28 -11.40 2.14
N GLY A 120 8.35 -12.02 2.63
CA GLY A 120 8.27 -13.19 3.50
C GLY A 120 7.47 -12.92 4.77
N GLY A 121 7.74 -11.80 5.45
CA GLY A 121 7.00 -11.36 6.64
C GLY A 121 5.52 -11.10 6.34
N ILE A 122 5.22 -10.38 5.24
CA ILE A 122 3.85 -10.14 4.78
C ILE A 122 3.13 -11.48 4.53
N ALA A 123 3.77 -12.42 3.83
CA ALA A 123 3.19 -13.74 3.55
C ALA A 123 2.88 -14.52 4.84
N VAL A 124 3.80 -14.53 5.80
CA VAL A 124 3.62 -15.21 7.10
C VAL A 124 2.46 -14.60 7.89
N VAL A 125 2.42 -13.26 8.03
CA VAL A 125 1.35 -12.56 8.74
C VAL A 125 0.00 -12.79 8.07
N THR A 126 -0.03 -12.74 6.74
CA THR A 126 -1.24 -12.99 5.94
C THR A 126 -1.76 -14.41 6.14
N ALA A 127 -0.88 -15.41 6.05
CA ALA A 127 -1.24 -16.80 6.26
C ALA A 127 -1.78 -17.03 7.67
N ALA A 128 -1.11 -16.49 8.70
CA ALA A 128 -1.56 -16.58 10.08
C ALA A 128 -2.96 -15.95 10.27
N ALA A 129 -3.19 -14.76 9.73
CA ALA A 129 -4.48 -14.08 9.81
C ALA A 129 -5.60 -14.86 9.10
N VAL A 130 -5.35 -15.40 7.91
CA VAL A 130 -6.32 -16.23 7.17
C VAL A 130 -6.66 -17.51 7.94
N LEU A 131 -5.65 -18.20 8.49
CA LEU A 131 -5.85 -19.41 9.29
C LEU A 131 -6.66 -19.14 10.57
N LEU A 132 -6.34 -18.06 11.28
CA LEU A 132 -7.07 -17.64 12.49
C LEU A 132 -8.54 -17.32 12.17
N LEU A 133 -8.80 -16.60 11.08
CA LEU A 133 -10.16 -16.30 10.63
C LEU A 133 -10.93 -17.58 10.25
N GLY A 134 -10.28 -18.53 9.59
CA GLY A 134 -10.85 -19.84 9.26
C GLY A 134 -11.19 -20.67 10.50
N ALA A 135 -10.28 -20.72 11.47
CA ALA A 135 -10.49 -21.44 12.72
C ALA A 135 -11.66 -20.87 13.54
N ARG A 136 -11.78 -19.53 13.61
CA ARG A 136 -12.89 -18.86 14.30
C ARG A 136 -14.25 -19.17 13.65
N ARG A 137 -14.33 -19.24 12.32
CA ARG A 137 -15.57 -19.59 11.61
C ARG A 137 -16.01 -21.03 11.90
N ARG A 138 -15.09 -21.99 11.82
CA ARG A 138 -15.38 -23.41 12.13
C ARG A 138 -15.91 -23.60 13.54
N ARG A 139 -15.39 -22.86 14.52
CA ARG A 139 -15.88 -22.89 15.92
C ARG A 139 -17.29 -22.30 16.06
N ALA A 140 -17.61 -21.25 15.31
CA ALA A 140 -18.93 -20.63 15.35
C ALA A 140 -20.03 -21.52 14.73
N ASP A 141 -19.70 -22.26 13.67
CA ASP A 141 -20.64 -23.18 13.01
C ASP A 141 -20.85 -24.47 13.82
N GLY A 142 -19.81 -24.98 14.49
CA GLY A 142 -19.91 -26.16 15.36
C GLY A 142 -20.69 -25.95 16.66
N GLY A 143 -20.90 -24.71 17.11
CA GLY A 143 -21.65 -24.38 18.32
C GLY A 143 -23.16 -24.17 18.13
N ARG A 144 -23.67 -24.26 16.90
CA ARG A 144 -25.11 -24.07 16.58
C ARG A 144 -25.85 -25.40 16.30
N GLY A 145 -25.16 -26.53 16.43
CA GLY A 145 -25.69 -27.87 16.17
C GLY A 145 -25.81 -28.77 17.41
N ALA A 146 -25.70 -28.20 18.62
CA ALA A 146 -25.94 -28.86 19.90
C ALA A 146 -27.02 -28.09 20.66
#